data_AF-A0A644VD74-F1
#
_entry.id   AF-A0A644VD74-F1
#
_cell.length_a   1.000
_cell.length_b   1.000
_cell.length_c   1.000
_cell.angle_alpha   90.00
_cell.angle_beta   90.00
_cell.angle_gamma   90.00
#
_symmetry.space_group_name_H-M   'P 1'
#
loop_
_entity.id
_entity.type
_entity.pdbx_description
1 polymer ?
#
loop_
_entity_poly.entity_id
_entity_poly.type
_entity_poly.pdbx_seq_one_letter_code
_entity_poly.pdbx_strand_id
1 'polypeptide(L)' 'MTLLLSSDKFTEFREYLEKNGYTFEERPYQQFLAKKAGIVTNLYSNGKMSLVMLISD' A
#
# COMPACT_ATOMS: atom_id res chain seq x y z
N MET A 1 11.20 0.34 4.91
CA MET A 1 11.76 -0.25 3.67
C MET A 1 10.99 0.31 2.49
N THR A 2 11.68 0.69 1.41
CA THR A 2 11.05 1.27 0.20
C THR A 2 11.35 0.37 -0.99
N LEU A 3 10.33 -0.01 -1.74
CA LEU A 3 10.42 -0.84 -2.95
C LEU A 3 9.89 -0.06 -4.15
N LEU A 4 10.32 -0.44 -5.35
CA LEU A 4 9.79 0.11 -6.60
C LEU A 4 8.94 -0.98 -7.28
N LEU A 5 7.64 -0.73 -7.38
CA LEU A 5 6.70 -1.58 -8.09
C LEU A 5 6.47 -1.02 -9.49
N SER A 6 6.52 -1.87 -10.50
CA SER A 6 6.16 -1.46 -11.86
C SER A 6 4.66 -1.18 -11.97
N SER A 7 4.28 -0.20 -12.80
CA SER A 7 2.89 0.28 -12.88
C SER A 7 1.89 -0.77 -13.37
N ASP A 8 2.34 -1.71 -14.21
CA ASP A 8 1.55 -2.86 -14.66
C ASP A 8 1.15 -3.81 -13.51
N LYS A 9 1.81 -3.70 -12.36
CA LYS A 9 1.54 -4.51 -11.16
C LYS A 9 0.64 -3.84 -10.12
N PHE A 10 0.20 -2.60 -10.34
CA PHE A 10 -0.56 -1.86 -9.33
C PHE A 10 -1.91 -2.50 -9.02
N THR A 11 -2.65 -2.91 -10.06
CA THR A 11 -3.95 -3.58 -9.91
C THR A 11 -3.79 -4.93 -9.20
N GLU A 12 -2.83 -5.75 -9.66
CA GLU A 12 -2.51 -7.05 -9.04
C GLU A 12 -2.16 -6.89 -7.55
N PHE A 13 -1.37 -5.87 -7.21
CA PHE A 13 -0.97 -5.60 -5.84
C PHE A 13 -2.15 -5.14 -4.97
N ARG A 14 -3.04 -4.30 -5.51
CA ARG A 14 -4.26 -3.89 -4.81
C ARG A 14 -5.16 -5.09 -4.51
N GLU A 15 -5.44 -5.93 -5.50
CA GLU A 15 -6.25 -7.14 -5.33
C GLU A 15 -5.64 -8.11 -4.32
N TYR A 16 -4.32 -8.27 -4.33
CA TYR A 16 -3.61 -9.07 -3.34
C TYR A 16 -3.84 -8.53 -1.92
N LEU A 17 -3.71 -7.22 -1.72
CA LEU A 17 -3.94 -6.60 -0.41
C LEU A 17 -5.39 -6.75 0.04
N GLU A 18 -6.36 -6.56 -0.85
CA GLU A 18 -7.79 -6.72 -0.57
C GLU A 18 -8.12 -8.16 -0.15
N LYS A 19 -7.65 -9.16 -0.91
CA LYS A 19 -7.79 -10.59 -0.57
C LYS A 19 -7.17 -10.94 0.78
N ASN A 20 -6.16 -10.18 1.21
CA ASN A 20 -5.51 -10.35 2.50
C ASN A 20 -6.13 -9.48 3.61
N GLY A 21 -7.27 -8.84 3.38
CA GLY A 21 -8.01 -8.10 4.40
C GLY A 21 -7.41 -6.73 4.75
N TYR A 22 -6.69 -6.11 3.82
CA TYR A 22 -6.35 -4.70 3.94
C TYR A 22 -7.55 -3.83 3.57
N THR A 23 -7.71 -2.71 4.26
CA THR A 23 -8.65 -1.65 3.89
C THR A 23 -7.91 -0.52 3.18
N PHE A 24 -8.60 0.18 2.28
CA PHE A 24 -7.99 1.24 1.46
C PHE A 24 -8.50 2.61 1.84
N GLU A 25 -7.59 3.58 1.78
CA GLU A 25 -7.87 5.00 1.96
C GLU A 25 -7.35 5.77 0.74
N GLU A 26 -8.19 6.66 0.20
CA GLU A 26 -7.79 7.57 -0.86
C GLU A 26 -6.94 8.71 -0.30
N ARG A 27 -5.85 9.04 -0.99
CA ARG A 27 -4.94 10.12 -0.63
C ARG A 27 -4.52 10.89 -1.88
N PRO A 28 -4.40 12.22 -1.81
CA PRO A 28 -3.83 13.00 -2.91
C PRO A 28 -2.43 12.47 -3.27
N TYR A 29 -2.16 12.36 -4.57
CA TYR A 29 -0.85 11.97 -5.12
C TYR A 29 -0.40 10.53 -4.80
N GLN A 30 -1.30 9.68 -4.30
CA GLN A 30 -1.06 8.25 -4.11
C GLN A 30 -2.01 7.43 -4.99
N GLN A 31 -1.60 6.23 -5.35
CA GLN A 31 -2.50 5.24 -5.95
C GLN A 31 -3.44 4.67 -4.89
N PHE A 32 -2.90 4.35 -3.72
CA PHE A 32 -3.66 4.04 -2.52
C PHE A 32 -2.78 4.03 -1.28
N LEU A 33 -3.44 4.16 -0.13
CA LEU A 33 -2.91 3.75 1.16
C LEU A 33 -3.72 2.55 1.64
N ALA A 34 -3.05 1.46 2.01
CA ALA A 34 -3.67 0.23 2.51
C ALA A 34 -3.29 -0.01 3.97
N LYS A 35 -4.24 -0.42 4.82
CA LYS A 35 -4.02 -0.69 6.25
C LYS A 35 -4.52 -2.07 6.67
N LYS A 36 -3.77 -2.76 7.54
CA LYS A 36 -4.20 -4.01 8.20
C LYS A 36 -3.46 -4.20 9.52
N ALA A 37 -4.18 -4.29 10.64
CA ALA A 37 -3.63 -4.70 11.94
C ALA A 37 -2.27 -4.07 12.30
N GLY A 38 -2.20 -2.73 12.28
CA GLY A 38 -0.97 -1.99 12.57
C GLY A 38 0.03 -1.92 11.40
N ILE A 39 -0.21 -2.57 10.27
CA ILE A 39 0.62 -2.43 9.07
C ILE A 39 -0.01 -1.40 8.12
N VAL A 40 0.80 -0.48 7.62
CA VAL A 40 0.42 0.51 6.61
C VAL A 40 1.32 0.37 5.39
N THR A 41 0.71 0.26 4.23
CA THR A 41 1.38 0.21 2.94
C THR A 41 0.94 1.39 2.09
N ASN A 42 1.89 2.19 1.60
CA ASN A 42 1.61 3.26 0.63
C ASN A 42 2.09 2.83 -0.76
N LEU A 43 1.32 3.14 -1.80
CA LEU A 43 1.76 3.07 -3.19
C LEU A 43 1.56 4.43 -3.86
N TYR A 44 2.64 5.00 -4.38
CA TYR A 44 2.62 6.27 -5.12
C TYR A 44 2.50 6.04 -6.62
N SER A 45 2.04 7.05 -7.37
CA SER A 45 1.84 6.92 -8.82
C SER A 45 3.11 6.63 -9.63
N ASN A 46 4.28 6.93 -9.07
CA ASN A 46 5.59 6.61 -9.64
C ASN A 46 6.09 5.20 -9.29
N GLY A 47 5.28 4.38 -8.64
CA GLY A 47 5.62 3.01 -8.26
C GLY A 47 6.40 2.88 -6.96
N LYS A 48 6.79 3.99 -6.31
CA LYS A 48 7.38 3.90 -4.98
C LYS A 48 6.36 3.29 -4.02
N MET A 49 6.81 2.32 -3.24
CA MET A 49 6.04 1.65 -2.22
C MET A 49 6.77 1.70 -0.90
N SER A 50 6.05 1.96 0.19
CA SER A 50 6.60 1.89 1.55
C SER A 50 5.73 1.02 2.44
N LEU A 51 6.35 0.16 3.23
CA LEU A 51 5.71 -0.60 4.30
C LEU A 51 6.15 -0.04 5.65
N VAL A 52 5.18 0.23 6.52
CA VAL A 52 5.38 0.74 7.88
C VAL A 52 4.60 -0.14 8.85
N MET A 53 5.25 -0.60 9.92
CA MET A 53 4.58 -1.19 11.07
C MET A 53 4.38 -0.09 12.12
N LEU A 54 3.13 0.12 12.49
CA LEU A 54 2.72 0.94 13.62
C LEU A 54 2.90 0.08 14.87
N ILE A 55 3.87 0.45 15.69
CA ILE A 55 4.01 -0.09 17.04
C ILE A 55 3.12 0.81 17.90
N SER A 56 2.07 0.23 18.48
CA SER A 56 1.32 0.90 19.54
C SER A 56 2.16 0.89 20.80
N ASP A 57 2.35 2.05 21.44
CA ASP A 57 2.96 2.16 22.77
C ASP A 57 2.14 1.44 23.86
#